data_AF-A0A6F9X0L0-F1
#
_entry.id   AF-A0A6F9X0L0-F1
#
_cell.length_a   1.000
_cell.length_b   1.000
_cell.length_c   1.000
_cell.angle_alpha   90.00
_cell.angle_beta   90.00
_cell.angle_gamma   90.00
#
_symmetry.space_group_name_H-M   'P 1'
#
loop_
_entity.id
_entity.type
_entity.pdbx_description
1 polymer ?
#
loop_
_entity_poly.entity_id
_entity_poly.type
_entity_poly.pdbx_seq_one_letter_code
_entity_poly.pdbx_strand_id
1 'polypeptide(L)'
;MPCDEKICGKIVWLKEPVYLDSKEGPVGTAKVDQKNPDPALRNRPILGLEVMKHVAPAGEDMWEGGACYDPQSGKSYKCKMTLVPPDRLEMRGFVGISLFGRDYVLVR
;
A
#
# COMPACT_ATOMS: atom_id res chain seq x y z
N MET A 1 14.35 6.77 -6.14
CA MET A 1 15.35 6.49 -5.09
C MET A 1 15.25 5.01 -4.77
N PRO A 2 16.37 4.28 -4.73
CA PRO A 2 16.35 2.89 -4.30
C PRO A 2 15.90 2.77 -2.84
N CYS A 3 15.24 1.66 -2.53
CA CYS A 3 14.80 1.31 -1.18
C CYS A 3 15.96 0.63 -0.46
N ASP A 4 16.99 1.40 -0.12
CA ASP A 4 18.25 0.90 0.46
C ASP A 4 18.00 0.30 1.87
N GLU A 5 18.32 1.05 2.93
CA GLU A 5 18.11 0.62 4.32
C GLU A 5 16.64 0.79 4.78
N LYS A 6 15.74 1.20 3.87
CA LYS A 6 14.33 1.46 4.16
C LYS A 6 13.44 0.39 3.56
N ILE A 7 12.35 0.11 4.26
CA ILE A 7 11.34 -0.83 3.80
C ILE A 7 10.46 -0.19 2.71
N CYS A 8 10.29 -0.94 1.63
CA CYS A 8 9.31 -0.69 0.59
C CYS A 8 8.48 -1.95 0.37
N GLY A 9 7.29 -1.78 -0.19
CA GLY A 9 6.32 -2.86 -0.34
C GLY A 9 5.59 -2.78 -1.66
N LYS A 10 5.40 -3.94 -2.27
CA LYS A 10 4.68 -4.12 -3.54
C LYS A 10 3.53 -5.10 -3.36
N ILE A 11 2.46 -4.88 -4.11
CA ILE A 11 1.34 -5.83 -4.19
C ILE A 11 1.80 -7.04 -5.01
N VAL A 12 1.91 -8.22 -4.41
CA VAL A 12 2.36 -9.44 -5.10
C VAL A 12 1.23 -10.43 -5.40
N TRP A 13 0.07 -10.25 -4.78
CA TRP A 13 -1.09 -11.10 -4.98
C TRP A 13 -2.38 -10.30 -4.83
N LEU A 14 -3.39 -10.65 -5.61
CA LEU A 14 -4.74 -10.11 -5.53
C LEU A 14 -5.72 -11.29 -5.60
N LYS A 15 -6.72 -11.30 -4.72
CA LYS A 15 -7.83 -12.27 -4.80
C LYS A 15 -8.52 -12.23 -6.16
N GLU A 16 -8.62 -11.04 -6.72
CA GLU A 16 -9.23 -10.75 -8.01
C GLU A 16 -8.27 -9.88 -8.83
N PRO A 17 -7.35 -10.49 -9.59
CA PRO A 17 -6.30 -9.75 -10.31
C PRO A 17 -6.81 -9.02 -11.56
N VAL A 18 -8.02 -9.36 -12.02
CA VAL A 18 -8.68 -8.79 -13.19
C VAL A 18 -10.03 -8.21 -12.82
N TYR A 19 -10.58 -7.34 -13.67
CA TYR A 19 -11.97 -6.88 -13.55
C TYR A 19 -12.93 -8.06 -13.78
N LEU A 20 -13.77 -8.35 -12.77
CA LEU A 20 -14.78 -9.41 -12.84
C LEU A 20 -16.11 -8.92 -13.41
N ASP A 21 -16.37 -7.62 -13.32
CA ASP A 21 -17.51 -6.94 -13.93
C ASP A 21 -17.04 -5.68 -14.67
N SER A 22 -17.94 -5.07 -15.44
CA SER A 22 -17.64 -3.92 -16.29
C SER A 22 -17.77 -2.56 -15.59
N LYS A 23 -17.86 -2.51 -14.25
CA LYS A 23 -18.11 -1.24 -13.53
C LYS A 23 -16.91 -0.30 -13.54
N GLU A 24 -15.72 -0.87 -13.39
CA GLU A 24 -14.47 -0.11 -13.26
C GLU A 24 -13.54 -0.28 -14.47
N GLY A 25 -13.69 -1.36 -15.25
CA GLY A 25 -12.88 -1.60 -16.43
C GLY A 25 -13.38 -2.76 -17.28
N PRO A 26 -12.73 -3.05 -18.43
CA PRO A 26 -13.12 -4.16 -19.28
C PRO A 26 -12.92 -5.51 -18.57
N VAL A 27 -13.96 -6.35 -18.58
CA VAL A 27 -13.93 -7.68 -17.96
C VAL A 27 -12.74 -8.50 -18.48
N GLY A 28 -12.02 -9.15 -17.57
CA GLY A 28 -10.87 -9.99 -17.89
C GLY A 28 -9.54 -9.23 -18.09
N THR A 29 -9.55 -7.89 -18.05
CA THR A 29 -8.30 -7.10 -18.09
C THR A 29 -7.73 -6.87 -16.69
N ALA A 30 -6.42 -6.69 -16.59
CA ALA A 30 -5.74 -6.44 -15.32
C ALA A 30 -6.24 -5.14 -14.67
N LYS A 31 -6.41 -5.15 -13.34
CA LYS A 31 -6.73 -3.94 -12.59
C LYS A 31 -5.59 -2.93 -12.71
N VAL A 32 -5.93 -1.68 -13.00
CA VAL A 32 -4.97 -0.56 -13.09
C VAL A 32 -5.24 0.51 -12.05
N ASP A 33 -4.27 1.40 -11.82
CA ASP A 33 -4.33 2.48 -10.83
C ASP A 33 -5.21 3.67 -11.24
N GLN A 34 -6.43 3.40 -11.70
CA GLN A 34 -7.33 4.35 -12.35
C GLN A 34 -7.64 5.59 -11.49
N LYS A 35 -7.60 5.46 -10.16
CA LYS A 35 -7.90 6.54 -9.21
C LYS A 35 -6.69 7.40 -8.85
N ASN A 36 -5.53 7.17 -9.45
CA ASN A 36 -4.35 7.98 -9.20
C ASN A 36 -4.64 9.46 -9.51
N PRO A 37 -4.27 10.41 -8.63
CA PRO A 37 -4.43 11.84 -8.91
C PRO A 37 -3.63 12.27 -10.14
N ASP A 38 -2.46 11.68 -10.37
CA ASP A 38 -1.65 11.90 -11.57
C ASP A 38 -2.18 11.04 -12.74
N PRO A 39 -2.72 11.66 -13.81
CA PRO A 39 -3.22 10.95 -14.98
C PRO A 39 -2.18 10.04 -15.65
N ALA A 40 -0.90 10.41 -15.60
CA ALA A 40 0.18 9.63 -16.22
C ALA A 40 0.39 8.28 -15.53
N LEU A 41 0.00 8.17 -14.26
CA LEU A 41 0.16 6.95 -13.47
C LEU A 41 -1.06 6.03 -13.51
N ARG A 42 -2.19 6.45 -14.10
CA ARG A 42 -3.47 5.72 -14.01
C ARG A 42 -3.51 4.36 -14.70
N ASN A 43 -2.61 4.13 -15.65
CA ASN A 43 -2.59 2.91 -16.46
C ASN A 43 -1.62 1.84 -15.94
N ARG A 44 -0.92 2.09 -14.83
CA ARG A 44 -0.01 1.10 -14.25
C ARG A 44 -0.82 -0.04 -13.61
N PRO A 45 -0.40 -1.31 -13.78
CA PRO A 45 -1.06 -2.44 -13.11
C PRO A 45 -1.03 -2.30 -11.59
N ILE A 46 -2.11 -2.71 -10.92
CA ILE A 46 -2.17 -2.81 -9.45
C ILE A 46 -1.27 -3.94 -8.96
N LEU A 47 -1.24 -5.07 -9.67
CA LEU A 47 -0.30 -6.14 -9.36
C LEU A 47 1.12 -5.67 -9.68
N GLY A 48 2.03 -5.82 -8.72
CA GLY A 48 3.40 -5.30 -8.76
C GLY A 48 3.54 -3.83 -8.35
N LEU A 49 2.43 -3.15 -8.04
CA LEU A 49 2.47 -1.74 -7.67
C LEU A 49 3.16 -1.53 -6.33
N GLU A 50 4.13 -0.62 -6.30
CA GLU A 50 4.75 -0.15 -5.06
C GLU A 50 3.80 0.75 -4.29
N VAL A 51 3.31 0.24 -3.16
CA VAL A 51 2.34 0.89 -2.30
C VAL A 51 2.93 1.31 -0.96
N MET A 52 4.12 0.85 -0.58
CA MET A 52 4.82 1.34 0.61
C MET A 52 6.19 1.87 0.21
N LYS A 53 6.54 3.06 0.69
CA LYS A 53 7.78 3.75 0.32
C LYS A 53 8.50 4.28 1.55
N HIS A 54 9.79 3.97 1.62
CA HIS A 54 10.74 4.60 2.53
C HIS A 54 10.37 4.50 4.02
N VAL A 55 9.78 3.39 4.47
CA VAL A 55 9.50 3.18 5.89
C VAL A 55 10.81 2.83 6.59
N ALA A 56 11.22 3.59 7.60
CA ALA A 56 12.50 3.44 8.27
C ALA A 56 12.32 2.84 9.67
N PRO A 57 13.33 2.11 10.21
CA PRO A 57 13.30 1.65 11.59
C PRO A 57 13.07 2.79 12.58
N ALA A 58 12.20 2.58 13.55
CA ALA A 58 11.79 3.58 14.55
C ALA A 58 11.82 3.05 15.99
N GLY A 59 12.40 1.86 16.21
CA GLY A 59 12.48 1.19 17.50
C GLY A 59 12.61 -0.32 17.31
N GLU A 60 12.59 -1.04 18.43
CA GLU A 60 12.41 -2.50 18.40
C GLU A 60 11.06 -2.82 17.78
N ASP A 61 11.05 -3.67 16.76
CA ASP A 61 9.84 -4.13 16.07
C ASP A 61 8.95 -3.02 15.49
N MET A 62 9.48 -1.82 15.24
CA MET A 62 8.71 -0.67 14.73
C MET A 62 9.37 0.02 13.55
N TRP A 63 8.54 0.45 12.58
CA TRP A 63 8.96 1.25 11.43
C TRP A 63 8.00 2.40 11.15
N GLU A 64 8.52 3.58 10.83
CA GLU A 64 7.76 4.82 10.58
C GLU A 64 8.42 5.72 9.52
N GLY A 65 7.87 6.92 9.29
CA GLY A 65 8.47 7.95 8.44
C GLY A 65 8.29 7.76 6.93
N GLY A 66 7.74 6.62 6.52
CA GLY A 66 7.39 6.33 5.14
C GLY A 66 5.96 6.74 4.76
N ALA A 67 5.60 6.43 3.52
CA ALA A 67 4.26 6.66 2.98
C ALA A 67 3.65 5.38 2.43
N CYS A 68 2.34 5.19 2.63
CA CYS A 68 1.58 4.16 1.92
C CYS A 68 0.55 4.78 0.99
N TYR A 69 0.50 4.25 -0.22
CA TYR A 69 -0.46 4.60 -1.26
C TYR A 69 -1.58 3.57 -1.31
N ASP A 70 -2.82 4.04 -1.26
CA ASP A 70 -4.01 3.22 -1.48
C ASP A 70 -4.54 3.43 -2.91
N PRO A 71 -4.35 2.46 -3.84
CA PRO A 71 -4.85 2.58 -5.20
C PRO A 71 -6.39 2.56 -5.29
N GLN A 72 -7.10 2.08 -4.27
CA GLN A 72 -8.58 2.05 -4.28
C GLN A 72 -9.18 3.43 -4.01
N SER A 73 -8.44 4.34 -3.38
CA SER A 73 -8.86 5.72 -3.11
C SER A 73 -8.00 6.77 -3.82
N GLY A 74 -6.84 6.40 -4.36
CA GLY A 74 -5.88 7.33 -4.96
C GLY A 74 -5.10 8.17 -3.94
N LYS A 75 -5.16 7.82 -2.65
CA LYS A 75 -4.62 8.63 -1.56
C LYS A 75 -3.33 8.05 -1.01
N SER A 76 -2.43 8.94 -0.58
CA SER A 76 -1.21 8.58 0.14
C SER A 76 -1.32 9.03 1.60
N TYR A 77 -0.84 8.18 2.51
CA TYR A 77 -0.90 8.38 3.95
C TYR A 77 0.49 8.21 4.56
N LYS A 78 0.71 8.76 5.75
CA LYS A 78 1.86 8.35 6.57
C LYS A 78 1.61 6.94 7.10
N CYS A 79 2.69 6.17 7.23
CA CYS A 79 2.60 4.80 7.71
C CYS A 79 3.46 4.54 8.93
N LYS A 80 2.86 3.79 9.85
CA LYS A 80 3.52 3.13 10.96
C LYS A 80 3.29 1.64 10.86
N MET A 81 4.32 0.86 11.12
CA MET A 81 4.27 -0.60 11.15
C MET A 81 4.83 -1.09 12.48
N THR A 82 4.17 -2.07 13.07
CA THR A 82 4.59 -2.73 14.30
C THR A 82 4.56 -4.24 14.08
N LEU A 83 5.67 -4.92 14.35
CA LEU A 83 5.70 -6.38 14.39
C LEU A 83 5.16 -6.82 15.75
N VAL A 84 4.10 -7.61 15.72
CA VAL A 84 3.51 -8.29 16.87
C VAL A 84 3.94 -9.76 16.78
N PRO A 85 4.81 -10.22 17.69
CA PRO A 85 5.31 -11.59 17.65
C PRO A 85 4.17 -12.63 17.70
N PRO A 86 4.35 -13.80 17.07
CA PRO A 86 5.55 -14.23 16.34
C PRO A 86 5.60 -13.83 14.86
N ASP A 87 4.47 -13.46 14.24
CA ASP A 87 4.34 -13.42 12.77
C ASP A 87 3.30 -12.42 12.24
N ARG A 88 2.82 -11.50 13.08
CA ARG A 88 1.79 -10.52 12.70
C ARG A 88 2.39 -9.14 12.52
N LEU A 89 2.11 -8.49 11.40
CA LEU A 89 2.54 -7.13 11.15
C LEU A 89 1.31 -6.22 11.12
N GLU A 90 1.22 -5.32 12.09
CA GLU A 90 0.15 -4.32 12.14
C GLU A 90 0.63 -3.05 11.42
N MET A 91 -0.12 -2.62 10.41
CA MET A 91 0.17 -1.42 9.64
C MET A 91 -0.96 -0.41 9.83
N ARG A 92 -0.60 0.83 10.18
CA ARG A 92 -1.55 1.94 10.31
C ARG A 92 -1.24 3.02 9.30
N GLY A 93 -2.19 3.30 8.42
CA GLY A 93 -2.17 4.45 7.51
C GLY A 93 -2.97 5.61 8.09
N PHE A 94 -2.40 6.80 8.22
CA PHE A 94 -3.07 7.95 8.84
C PHE A 94 -2.81 9.29 8.13
N VAL A 95 -3.75 10.23 8.29
CA VAL A 95 -3.62 11.62 7.81
C VAL A 95 -3.30 12.52 9.00
N GLY A 96 -2.13 13.15 9.01
CA GLY A 96 -1.72 14.05 10.10
C GLY A 96 -1.20 13.28 11.32
N ILE A 97 -2.00 13.20 12.39
CA ILE A 97 -1.70 12.43 13.61
C ILE A 97 -2.23 10.99 13.48
N SER A 98 -1.55 10.03 14.12
CA SER A 98 -1.88 8.60 14.00
C SER A 98 -3.32 8.25 14.40
N LEU A 99 -3.96 9.02 15.29
CA LEU A 99 -5.33 8.78 15.71
C LEU A 99 -6.35 8.78 14.55
N PHE A 100 -6.15 9.57 13.50
CA PHE A 100 -7.06 9.62 12.33
C PHE A 100 -6.54 8.75 11.19
N GLY A 101 -6.65 7.43 11.37
CA GLY A 101 -6.13 6.44 10.43
C GLY A 101 -6.98 5.18 10.31
N ARG A 102 -6.53 4.27 9.44
CA ARG A 102 -7.05 2.91 9.29
C ARG A 102 -5.95 1.92 9.64
N ASP A 103 -6.31 0.89 10.39
CA ASP A 103 -5.45 -0.22 10.74
C ASP A 103 -5.64 -1.36 9.73
N TYR A 104 -4.54 -1.99 9.35
CA TYR A 104 -4.45 -3.13 8.44
C TYR A 104 -3.60 -4.20 9.13
N VAL A 105 -4.10 -5.43 9.18
CA VAL A 105 -3.34 -6.57 9.67
C VAL A 105 -2.77 -7.31 8.48
N LEU A 106 -1.45 -7.38 8.42
CA LEU A 106 -0.70 -8.17 7.44
C LEU A 106 -0.22 -9.44 8.15
N VAL A 107 -0.73 -10.59 7.69
CA VAL A 107 -0.28 -11.91 8.12
C VAL A 107 0.62 -12.50 7.03
N ARG A 108 1.63 -13.25 7.46
CA ARG A 108 2.54 -13.96 6.56
C ARG A 108 1.87 -15.20 5.96
#